data_AF-A0AAE1LT18-F1
#
_entry.id   AF-A0AAE1LT18-F1
#
_cell.length_a   1.000
_cell.length_b   1.000
_cell.length_c   1.000
_cell.angle_alpha   90.00
_cell.angle_beta   90.00
_cell.angle_gamma   90.00
#
_symmetry.space_group_name_H-M   'P 1'
#
loop_
_entity.id
_entity.type
_entity.pdbx_description
1 polymer ?
#
loop_
_entity_poly.entity_id
_entity_poly.type
_entity_poly.pdbx_seq_one_letter_code
_entity_poly.pdbx_strand_id
1 'polypeptide(L)'
;MIDLDVAYSSDVDSFADIEKLLQNYIDSVRPCRGTEKEGGIRSEKCSLFLEPSGVKKRIPPRCHQCAEKKKSLARKVRRGLQQKIGQAKKKIDKNNKIRRLIKKVFSRNKKIIYLKDKVEGLKARCADLEQSKINDYIKDWPTPWKNAVLACVNAKGRPTHVFLCTRFFRVGRPSVNASRVKSTKGRRYTTQWIYECQLLRIRSLSLYKKMLRDGFLPFPSLGTLLRYMKKLSPAYVLKKNTFATLKKKISYNARVC
;
A
#
# COMPACT_ATOMS: atom_id res chain seq x y z
N MET A 1 32.54 11.09 49.62
CA MET A 1 33.13 10.17 48.63
C MET A 1 33.94 9.17 49.43
N ILE A 2 33.53 7.90 49.44
CA ILE A 2 34.34 6.82 49.97
C ILE A 2 34.86 6.13 48.72
N ASP A 3 36.13 6.35 48.42
CA ASP A 3 36.84 5.60 47.38
C ASP A 3 37.03 4.17 47.89
N LEU A 4 36.33 3.24 47.26
CA LEU A 4 36.54 1.81 47.44
C LEU A 4 37.51 1.37 46.35
N ASP A 5 38.81 1.57 46.61
CA ASP A 5 39.86 0.83 45.92
C ASP A 5 39.79 -0.63 46.38
N VAL A 6 38.95 -1.41 45.70
CA VAL A 6 39.02 -2.86 45.77
C VAL A 6 40.17 -3.27 44.87
N ALA A 7 41.34 -3.49 45.49
CA ALA A 7 42.46 -4.16 44.85
C ALA A 7 41.96 -5.51 44.30
N TYR A 8 41.89 -5.63 42.98
CA TYR A 8 41.54 -6.87 42.31
C TYR A 8 42.74 -7.81 42.46
N SER A 9 42.68 -8.70 43.45
CA SER A 9 43.59 -9.84 43.55
C SER A 9 43.37 -10.70 42.30
N SER A 10 44.39 -10.80 41.46
CA SER A 10 44.35 -11.46 40.15
C SER A 10 44.27 -12.98 40.20
N ASP A 11 44.30 -13.59 41.39
CA ASP A 11 44.52 -15.03 41.51
C ASP A 11 43.28 -15.68 42.14
N VAL A 12 42.36 -16.11 41.28
CA VAL A 12 41.22 -16.98 41.62
C VAL A 12 41.26 -18.15 40.64
N ASP A 13 42.06 -19.16 40.96
CA ASP A 13 42.34 -20.28 40.05
C ASP A 13 41.43 -21.50 40.26
N SER A 14 40.62 -21.51 41.34
CA SER A 14 39.74 -22.64 41.64
C SER A 14 38.39 -22.24 42.23
N PHE A 15 37.42 -23.13 42.07
CA PHE A 15 36.07 -22.98 42.63
C PHE A 15 36.08 -22.93 44.17
N ALA A 16 37.08 -23.54 44.80
CA ALA A 16 37.25 -23.53 46.25
C ALA A 16 37.72 -22.16 46.78
N ASP A 17 38.49 -21.42 45.98
CA ASP A 17 38.91 -20.05 46.32
C ASP A 17 37.74 -19.07 46.18
N ILE A 18 36.85 -19.33 45.20
CA ILE A 18 35.57 -18.64 45.09
C ILE A 18 34.70 -18.91 46.32
N GLU A 19 34.61 -20.16 46.79
CA GLU A 19 33.84 -20.51 48.01
C GLU A 19 34.46 -19.90 49.29
N LYS A 20 35.78 -19.87 49.43
CA LYS A 20 36.47 -19.21 50.56
C LYS A 20 36.30 -17.70 50.55
N LEU A 21 36.36 -17.07 49.38
CA LEU A 21 36.09 -15.64 49.24
C LEU A 21 34.63 -15.33 49.54
N LEU A 22 33.70 -16.18 49.10
CA LEU A 22 32.28 -16.08 49.45
C LEU A 22 32.04 -16.27 50.95
N GLN A 23 32.70 -17.23 51.59
CA GLN A 23 32.53 -17.52 53.02
C GLN A 23 33.12 -16.41 53.91
N ASN A 24 34.32 -15.91 53.60
CA ASN A 24 34.91 -14.76 54.30
C ASN A 24 34.09 -13.47 54.10
N TYR A 25 33.46 -13.31 52.93
CA TYR A 25 32.54 -12.22 52.67
C TYR A 25 31.20 -12.38 53.43
N ILE A 26 30.72 -13.61 53.63
CA ILE A 26 29.53 -13.93 54.42
C ILE A 26 29.78 -13.68 55.92
N ASP A 27 30.94 -14.08 56.44
CA ASP A 27 31.25 -13.99 57.88
C ASP A 27 31.65 -12.59 58.34
N SER A 28 32.17 -11.76 57.43
CA SER A 28 32.49 -10.34 57.71
C SER A 28 31.26 -9.42 57.73
N VAL A 29 30.07 -9.93 57.37
CA VAL A 29 28.82 -9.14 57.28
C VAL A 29 27.79 -9.61 58.31
N ARG A 30 27.86 -9.12 59.56
CA ARG A 30 26.85 -9.42 60.61
C ARG A 30 25.59 -8.55 60.55
N PRO A 31 24.39 -9.07 60.90
CA PRO A 31 23.16 -8.29 60.86
C PRO A 31 22.78 -7.46 62.12
N CYS A 32 22.33 -6.21 61.94
CA CYS A 32 21.42 -5.52 62.88
C CYS A 32 20.07 -6.26 62.86
N ARG A 33 19.49 -6.58 64.03
CA ARG A 33 18.17 -7.24 64.22
C ARG A 33 17.01 -6.35 63.79
N GLY A 34 17.03 -5.92 62.54
CA GLY A 34 16.10 -4.97 61.94
C GLY A 34 15.92 -5.20 60.46
N THR A 35 15.96 -6.47 60.04
CA THR A 35 14.98 -7.20 59.22
C THR A 35 15.68 -8.43 58.66
N GLU A 36 15.42 -9.60 59.22
CA GLU A 36 15.70 -10.85 58.54
C GLU A 36 14.78 -10.96 57.32
N LYS A 37 15.33 -10.52 56.18
CA LYS A 37 15.33 -11.14 54.85
C LYS A 37 15.51 -10.06 53.78
N GLU A 38 16.72 -10.11 53.23
CA GLU A 38 17.30 -9.61 51.97
C GLU A 38 16.90 -8.23 51.40
N GLY A 39 17.90 -7.34 51.35
CA GLY A 39 17.94 -6.15 50.47
C GLY A 39 17.80 -4.78 51.15
N GLY A 40 17.72 -4.72 52.48
CA GLY A 40 17.58 -3.47 53.24
C GLY A 40 18.90 -2.78 53.58
N ILE A 41 19.13 -1.61 52.99
CA ILE A 41 20.24 -0.68 53.26
C ILE A 41 20.28 -0.28 54.75
N ARG A 42 21.39 -0.51 55.46
CA ARG A 42 21.59 -0.04 56.85
C ARG A 42 22.08 1.39 56.95
N SER A 43 21.83 2.00 58.10
CA SER A 43 22.42 3.26 58.56
C SER A 43 23.31 2.92 59.76
N GLU A 44 24.52 3.44 59.84
CA GLU A 44 25.49 3.19 60.92
C GLU A 44 25.03 3.72 62.30
N LYS A 45 23.88 4.41 62.40
CA LYS A 45 23.39 5.08 63.62
C LYS A 45 22.05 4.55 64.19
N CYS A 46 21.64 3.31 63.92
CA CYS A 46 20.32 2.82 64.38
C CYS A 46 20.37 2.22 65.79
N SER A 47 20.11 3.02 66.82
CA SER A 47 20.29 2.68 68.25
C SER A 47 19.08 2.05 68.98
N LEU A 48 17.94 1.80 68.33
CA LEU A 48 16.71 1.36 69.03
C LEU A 48 15.96 0.23 68.29
N PHE A 49 16.17 -1.00 68.74
CA PHE A 49 15.22 -2.11 68.56
C PHE A 49 14.89 -2.62 69.96
N LEU A 50 13.74 -2.23 70.50
CA LEU A 50 13.21 -2.80 71.75
C LEU A 50 12.35 -4.01 71.42
N GLU A 51 12.64 -5.16 72.04
CA GLU A 51 11.77 -6.33 71.94
C GLU A 51 10.47 -6.05 72.72
N PRO A 52 9.29 -6.25 72.10
CA PRO A 52 8.04 -6.05 72.80
C PRO A 52 7.82 -7.18 73.80
N SER A 53 8.12 -6.93 75.07
CA SER A 53 7.80 -7.82 76.17
C SER A 53 6.27 -7.85 76.35
N GLY A 54 5.61 -8.92 75.88
CA GLY A 54 4.35 -9.38 76.47
C GLY A 54 3.00 -8.99 75.86
N VAL A 55 2.90 -8.30 74.70
CA VAL A 55 1.56 -7.97 74.12
C VAL A 55 1.45 -8.33 72.64
N LYS A 56 0.32 -8.97 72.29
CA LYS A 56 -0.08 -9.50 70.97
C LYS A 56 0.51 -8.77 69.75
N LYS A 57 1.49 -9.41 69.11
CA LYS A 57 1.96 -9.32 67.69
C LYS A 57 1.69 -8.00 66.93
N ARG A 58 2.02 -6.83 67.49
CA ARG A 58 2.18 -5.61 66.69
C ARG A 58 3.65 -5.42 66.36
N ILE A 59 3.96 -5.34 65.07
CA ILE A 59 5.32 -5.12 64.58
C ILE A 59 5.81 -3.78 65.14
N PRO A 60 6.92 -3.73 65.89
CA PRO A 60 7.40 -2.48 66.48
C PRO A 60 7.73 -1.46 65.38
N PRO A 61 7.45 -0.16 65.60
CA PRO A 61 7.72 0.87 64.62
C PRO A 61 9.21 0.97 64.34
N ARG A 62 9.58 1.06 63.05
CA ARG A 62 10.98 1.25 62.63
C ARG A 62 11.47 2.63 63.05
N CYS A 63 12.77 2.79 63.30
CA CYS A 63 13.35 4.11 63.48
C CYS A 63 13.08 4.99 62.24
N HIS A 64 13.02 6.31 62.43
CA HIS A 64 12.67 7.27 61.38
C HIS A 64 13.51 7.08 60.10
N GLN A 65 14.83 6.89 60.23
CA GLN A 65 15.74 6.71 59.10
C GLN A 65 15.45 5.43 58.30
N CYS A 66 15.19 4.31 58.98
CA CYS A 66 14.86 3.03 58.33
C CYS A 66 13.47 3.06 57.70
N ALA A 67 12.52 3.79 58.30
CA ALA A 67 11.20 4.02 57.72
C ALA A 67 11.30 4.82 56.41
N GLU A 68 12.07 5.92 56.40
CA GLU A 68 12.29 6.73 55.19
C GLU A 68 13.03 5.97 54.09
N LYS A 69 14.09 5.21 54.41
CA LYS A 69 14.77 4.35 53.42
C LYS A 69 13.81 3.32 52.80
N LYS A 70 12.98 2.66 53.60
CA LYS A 70 11.96 1.71 53.09
C LYS A 70 10.94 2.40 52.19
N LYS A 71 10.41 3.58 52.60
CA LYS A 71 9.49 4.37 51.76
C LYS A 71 10.14 4.75 50.43
N SER A 72 11.40 5.18 50.45
CA SER A 72 12.15 5.53 49.24
C SER A 72 12.32 4.33 48.30
N LEU A 73 12.74 3.18 48.82
CA LEU A 73 12.87 1.94 48.04
C LEU A 73 11.51 1.51 47.45
N ALA A 74 10.46 1.51 48.26
CA ALA A 74 9.11 1.19 47.80
C ALA A 74 8.63 2.12 46.68
N ARG A 75 8.91 3.43 46.78
CA ARG A 75 8.63 4.40 45.70
C ARG A 75 9.42 4.08 44.43
N LYS A 76 10.70 3.75 44.53
CA LYS A 76 11.54 3.37 43.37
C LYS A 76 11.01 2.11 42.69
N VAL A 77 10.71 1.06 43.44
CA VAL A 77 10.14 -0.20 42.92
C VAL A 77 8.79 0.06 42.25
N ARG A 78 7.90 0.83 42.89
CA ARG A 78 6.58 1.19 42.34
C ARG A 78 6.71 1.95 41.01
N ARG A 79 7.62 2.92 40.92
CA ARG A 79 7.90 3.66 39.68
C ARG A 79 8.41 2.74 38.57
N GLY A 80 9.37 1.86 38.88
CA GLY A 80 9.89 0.89 37.92
C GLY A 80 8.82 -0.06 37.40
N LEU A 81 7.94 -0.56 38.29
CA LEU A 81 6.82 -1.42 37.90
C LEU A 81 5.80 -0.67 37.03
N GLN A 82 5.43 0.56 37.41
CA GLN A 82 4.51 1.39 36.62
C GLN A 82 5.05 1.69 35.21
N GLN A 83 6.36 1.95 35.09
CA GLN A 83 7.01 2.13 33.79
C GLN A 83 6.92 0.85 32.94
N LYS A 84 7.23 -0.32 33.51
CA LYS A 84 7.11 -1.61 32.82
C LYS A 84 5.67 -1.89 32.37
N ILE A 85 4.68 -1.64 33.24
CA ILE A 85 3.26 -1.76 32.90
C ILE A 85 2.88 -0.81 31.75
N GLY A 86 3.34 0.45 31.81
CA GLY A 86 3.11 1.43 30.75
C GLY A 86 3.69 1.01 29.39
N GLN A 87 4.91 0.46 29.39
CA GLN A 87 5.53 -0.09 28.19
C GLN A 87 4.76 -1.31 27.64
N ALA A 88 4.33 -2.22 28.51
CA ALA A 88 3.54 -3.39 28.13
C ALA A 88 2.19 -2.98 27.51
N LYS A 89 1.47 -2.03 28.11
CA LYS A 89 0.22 -1.47 27.57
C LYS A 89 0.42 -0.90 26.17
N LYS A 90 1.45 -0.06 25.96
CA LYS A 90 1.79 0.48 24.64
C LYS A 90 2.05 -0.61 23.60
N LYS A 91 2.69 -1.72 23.99
CA LYS A 91 2.94 -2.87 23.10
C LYS A 91 1.63 -3.59 22.73
N ILE A 92 0.74 -3.79 23.70
CA ILE A 92 -0.59 -4.37 23.49
C ILE A 92 -1.42 -3.50 22.54
N ASP A 93 -1.42 -2.17 22.73
CA ASP A 93 -2.17 -1.24 21.88
C ASP A 93 -1.67 -1.25 20.43
N LYS A 94 -0.34 -1.29 20.24
CA LYS A 94 0.27 -1.45 18.90
C LYS A 94 -0.18 -2.76 18.24
N ASN A 95 -0.15 -3.88 18.97
CA ASN A 95 -0.60 -5.18 18.46
C ASN A 95 -2.09 -5.18 18.11
N ASN A 96 -2.93 -4.55 18.94
CA ASN A 96 -4.36 -4.40 18.66
C ASN A 96 -4.62 -3.54 17.41
N LYS A 97 -3.84 -2.48 17.19
CA LYS A 97 -3.90 -1.68 15.96
C LYS A 97 -3.55 -2.52 14.72
N ILE A 98 -2.49 -3.32 14.79
CA ILE A 98 -2.11 -4.24 13.70
C ILE A 98 -3.22 -5.25 13.41
N ARG A 99 -3.80 -5.89 14.44
CA ARG A 99 -4.92 -6.83 14.28
C ARG A 99 -6.14 -6.20 13.59
N ARG A 100 -6.48 -4.95 13.93
CA ARG A 100 -7.57 -4.21 13.26
C ARG A 100 -7.28 -3.96 11.78
N LEU A 101 -6.03 -3.62 11.43
CA LEU A 101 -5.62 -3.44 10.04
C LEU A 101 -5.68 -4.74 9.24
N ILE A 102 -5.19 -5.85 9.80
CA ILE A 102 -5.27 -7.17 9.17
C ILE A 102 -6.73 -7.54 8.88
N LYS A 103 -7.65 -7.35 9.84
CA LYS A 103 -9.08 -7.59 9.62
C LYS A 103 -9.64 -6.76 8.47
N LYS A 104 -9.29 -5.48 8.37
CA LYS A 104 -9.73 -4.60 7.27
C LYS A 104 -9.20 -5.07 5.91
N VAL A 105 -7.93 -5.48 5.84
CA VAL A 105 -7.32 -6.02 4.62
C VAL A 105 -8.02 -7.30 4.20
N PHE A 106 -8.26 -8.21 5.15
CA PHE A 106 -8.95 -9.47 4.86
C PHE A 106 -10.38 -9.27 4.33
N SER A 107 -11.17 -8.38 4.95
CA SER A 107 -12.51 -8.04 4.45
C SER A 107 -12.49 -7.44 3.04
N ARG A 108 -11.50 -6.58 2.73
CA ARG A 108 -11.32 -6.03 1.38
C ARG A 108 -10.93 -7.12 0.39
N ASN A 109 -10.03 -8.02 0.76
CA ASN A 109 -9.61 -9.14 -0.10
C ASN A 109 -10.78 -10.08 -0.40
N LYS A 110 -11.64 -10.39 0.58
CA LYS A 110 -12.86 -11.17 0.34
C LYS A 110 -13.77 -10.51 -0.70
N LYS A 111 -13.94 -9.17 -0.63
CA LYS A 111 -14.70 -8.40 -1.63
C LYS A 111 -14.02 -8.42 -3.01
N ILE A 112 -12.69 -8.32 -3.06
CA ILE A 112 -11.94 -8.39 -4.32
C ILE A 112 -12.12 -9.76 -4.98
N ILE A 113 -12.01 -10.85 -4.22
CA ILE A 113 -12.22 -12.21 -4.72
C ILE A 113 -13.65 -12.34 -5.29
N TYR A 114 -14.67 -11.98 -4.51
CA TYR A 114 -16.06 -11.99 -4.98
C TYR A 114 -16.28 -11.18 -6.28
N LEU A 115 -15.68 -9.99 -6.37
CA LEU A 115 -15.81 -9.16 -7.57
C LEU A 115 -15.06 -9.74 -8.77
N LYS A 116 -13.91 -10.38 -8.57
CA LYS A 116 -13.19 -11.09 -9.63
C LYS A 116 -14.05 -12.23 -10.18
N ASP A 117 -14.59 -13.07 -9.31
CA ASP A 117 -15.46 -14.18 -9.69
C ASP A 117 -16.70 -13.68 -10.45
N LYS A 118 -17.31 -12.58 -9.97
CA LYS A 118 -18.46 -11.95 -10.64
C LYS A 118 -18.11 -11.39 -12.01
N VAL A 119 -16.93 -10.77 -12.17
CA VAL A 119 -16.46 -10.26 -13.46
C VAL A 119 -16.17 -11.40 -14.41
N GLU A 120 -15.57 -12.50 -13.94
CA GLU A 120 -15.34 -13.70 -14.76
C GLU A 120 -16.65 -14.34 -15.20
N GLY A 121 -17.63 -14.49 -14.31
CA GLY A 121 -18.96 -14.97 -14.67
C GLY A 121 -19.71 -14.04 -15.63
N LEU A 122 -19.53 -12.72 -15.53
CA LEU A 122 -20.06 -11.77 -16.52
C LEU A 122 -19.36 -11.91 -17.88
N LYS A 123 -18.03 -12.05 -17.89
CA LYS A 123 -17.26 -12.26 -19.12
C LYS A 123 -17.68 -13.54 -19.84
N ALA A 124 -17.91 -14.64 -19.11
CA ALA A 124 -18.42 -15.88 -19.66
C ALA A 124 -19.78 -15.66 -20.34
N ARG A 125 -20.76 -15.09 -19.61
CA ARG A 125 -22.09 -14.79 -20.17
C ARG A 125 -22.04 -13.85 -21.38
N CYS A 126 -21.16 -12.85 -21.38
CA CYS A 126 -20.97 -11.95 -22.52
C CYS A 126 -20.36 -12.69 -23.72
N ALA A 127 -19.37 -13.55 -23.51
CA ALA A 127 -18.78 -14.36 -24.57
C ALA A 127 -19.82 -15.30 -25.21
N ASP A 128 -20.70 -15.90 -24.42
CA ASP A 128 -21.74 -16.80 -24.93
C ASP A 128 -22.80 -16.03 -25.76
N LEU A 129 -23.27 -14.89 -25.24
CA LEU A 129 -24.23 -14.03 -25.93
C LEU A 129 -23.67 -13.43 -27.23
N GLU A 130 -22.40 -13.03 -27.23
CA GLU A 130 -21.74 -12.52 -28.44
C GLU A 130 -21.58 -13.62 -29.48
N GLN A 131 -21.18 -14.85 -29.09
CA GLN A 131 -20.98 -15.94 -30.05
C GLN A 131 -22.29 -16.33 -30.74
N SER A 132 -23.40 -16.44 -29.99
CA SER A 132 -24.72 -16.74 -30.55
C SER A 132 -25.15 -15.68 -31.56
N LYS A 133 -25.09 -14.39 -31.19
CA LYS A 133 -25.47 -13.29 -32.09
C LYS A 133 -24.57 -13.22 -33.32
N ILE A 134 -23.27 -13.39 -33.15
CA ILE A 134 -22.31 -13.39 -34.26
C ILE A 134 -22.62 -14.52 -35.24
N ASN A 135 -22.91 -15.73 -34.74
CA ASN A 135 -23.28 -16.86 -35.58
C ASN A 135 -24.58 -16.60 -36.36
N ASP A 136 -25.58 -15.98 -35.73
CA ASP A 136 -26.83 -15.61 -36.39
C ASP A 136 -26.60 -14.59 -37.52
N TYR A 137 -25.77 -13.56 -37.29
CA TYR A 137 -25.44 -12.55 -38.31
C TYR A 137 -24.60 -13.08 -39.47
N ILE A 138 -23.76 -14.09 -39.20
CA ILE A 138 -22.82 -14.64 -40.18
C ILE A 138 -23.47 -15.77 -40.99
N LYS A 139 -24.65 -16.27 -40.60
CA LYS A 139 -25.32 -17.44 -41.21
C LYS A 139 -25.34 -17.40 -42.75
N ASP A 140 -25.57 -16.22 -43.32
CA ASP A 140 -25.74 -16.04 -44.78
C ASP A 140 -24.46 -15.64 -45.53
N TRP A 141 -23.31 -15.54 -44.85
CA TRP A 141 -22.07 -15.05 -45.48
C TRP A 141 -21.31 -16.14 -46.26
N PRO A 142 -20.49 -15.76 -47.27
CA PRO A 142 -19.58 -16.69 -47.94
C PRO A 142 -18.51 -17.25 -46.98
N THR A 143 -18.19 -18.54 -47.15
CA THR A 143 -17.28 -19.32 -46.30
C THR A 143 -15.95 -18.62 -45.96
N PRO A 144 -15.25 -17.94 -46.89
CA PRO A 144 -13.98 -17.28 -46.58
C PRO A 144 -14.10 -16.17 -45.53
N TRP A 145 -15.20 -15.43 -45.56
CA TRP A 145 -15.43 -14.31 -44.64
C TRP A 145 -15.90 -14.80 -43.27
N LYS A 146 -16.72 -15.86 -43.25
CA LYS A 146 -17.09 -16.58 -42.01
C LYS A 146 -15.83 -16.99 -41.25
N ASN A 147 -14.90 -17.64 -41.94
CA ASN A 147 -13.65 -18.13 -41.36
C ASN A 147 -12.77 -16.99 -40.84
N ALA A 148 -12.66 -15.88 -41.57
CA ALA A 148 -11.87 -14.73 -41.13
C ALA A 148 -12.43 -14.08 -39.85
N VAL A 149 -13.76 -13.92 -39.76
CA VAL A 149 -14.40 -13.34 -38.57
C VAL A 149 -14.32 -14.31 -37.39
N LEU A 150 -14.60 -15.60 -37.60
CA LEU A 150 -14.46 -16.62 -36.55
C LEU A 150 -13.02 -16.72 -36.05
N ALA A 151 -12.02 -16.66 -36.92
CA ALA A 151 -10.60 -16.62 -36.53
C ALA A 151 -10.28 -15.38 -35.67
N CYS A 152 -10.83 -14.21 -36.01
CA CYS A 152 -10.66 -12.99 -35.21
C CYS A 152 -11.37 -13.08 -33.85
N VAL A 153 -12.56 -13.69 -33.79
CA VAL A 153 -13.33 -13.89 -32.55
C VAL A 153 -12.66 -14.94 -31.65
N ASN A 154 -12.08 -15.99 -32.24
CA ASN A 154 -11.41 -17.08 -31.53
C ASN A 154 -9.99 -16.71 -31.08
N ALA A 155 -9.38 -15.68 -31.66
CA ALA A 155 -8.14 -15.09 -31.19
C ALA A 155 -8.35 -14.27 -29.88
N LYS A 156 -8.96 -14.88 -28.86
CA LYS A 156 -9.32 -14.29 -27.54
C LYS A 156 -8.11 -13.99 -26.64
N GLY A 157 -6.94 -13.71 -27.20
CA GLY A 157 -5.69 -13.54 -26.45
C GLY A 157 -5.17 -12.11 -26.30
N ARG A 158 -5.70 -11.11 -27.00
CA ARG A 158 -5.14 -9.73 -26.94
C ARG A 158 -6.23 -8.67 -26.81
N PRO A 159 -6.58 -8.25 -25.59
CA PRO A 159 -7.64 -7.27 -25.34
C PRO A 159 -7.36 -5.85 -25.87
N THR A 160 -6.21 -5.60 -26.49
CA THR A 160 -5.85 -4.27 -27.01
C THR A 160 -6.21 -4.04 -28.48
N HIS A 161 -6.41 -5.09 -29.28
CA HIS A 161 -6.60 -4.93 -30.73
C HIS A 161 -8.06 -4.94 -31.20
N VAL A 162 -8.96 -5.66 -30.53
CA VAL A 162 -10.38 -5.74 -30.96
C VAL A 162 -11.14 -4.44 -30.68
N PHE A 163 -10.83 -3.75 -29.57
CA PHE A 163 -11.41 -2.44 -29.24
C PHE A 163 -11.00 -1.34 -30.23
N LEU A 164 -9.87 -1.50 -30.91
CA LEU A 164 -9.41 -0.60 -31.94
C LEU A 164 -10.15 -0.83 -33.27
N CYS A 165 -10.58 -2.05 -33.57
CA CYS A 165 -11.23 -2.36 -34.84
C CYS A 165 -12.70 -1.94 -34.84
N THR A 166 -13.49 -2.34 -33.83
CA THR A 166 -14.95 -2.10 -33.84
C THR A 166 -15.32 -0.62 -33.67
N ARG A 167 -14.51 0.18 -32.98
CA ARG A 167 -14.78 1.62 -32.80
C ARG A 167 -14.35 2.46 -34.02
N PHE A 168 -13.31 2.05 -34.75
CA PHE A 168 -12.91 2.69 -36.00
C PHE A 168 -13.95 2.44 -37.11
N PHE A 169 -14.50 1.22 -37.19
CA PHE A 169 -15.48 0.89 -38.23
C PHE A 169 -16.89 1.48 -37.99
N ARG A 170 -17.27 1.79 -36.74
CA ARG A 170 -18.64 2.24 -36.43
C ARG A 170 -18.88 3.75 -36.60
N VAL A 171 -17.81 4.56 -36.65
CA VAL A 171 -17.93 6.04 -36.75
C VAL A 171 -17.48 6.58 -38.13
N GLY A 172 -16.78 5.78 -38.94
CA GLY A 172 -16.23 6.20 -40.23
C GLY A 172 -16.87 5.56 -41.45
N ARG A 173 -18.11 5.92 -41.81
CA ARG A 173 -18.64 5.65 -43.17
C ARG A 173 -18.08 6.55 -44.30
N PRO A 174 -17.39 7.70 -44.10
CA PRO A 174 -17.03 8.56 -45.22
C PRO A 174 -15.58 8.35 -45.70
N SER A 175 -15.23 7.17 -46.23
CA SER A 175 -14.08 7.08 -47.17
C SER A 175 -13.89 5.77 -47.94
N VAL A 176 -14.85 4.83 -47.99
CA VAL A 176 -14.71 3.67 -48.90
C VAL A 176 -14.53 4.15 -50.36
N ASN A 177 -15.13 5.29 -50.71
CA ASN A 177 -14.93 5.93 -52.01
C ASN A 177 -13.52 6.51 -52.21
N ALA A 178 -12.82 6.94 -51.15
CA ALA A 178 -11.44 7.44 -51.27
C ALA A 178 -10.42 6.30 -51.42
N SER A 179 -10.72 5.11 -50.88
CA SER A 179 -9.91 3.91 -51.09
C SER A 179 -10.06 3.26 -52.47
N ARG A 180 -11.11 3.59 -53.23
CA ARG A 180 -11.32 3.07 -54.60
C ARG A 180 -10.39 3.68 -55.65
N VAL A 181 -9.65 4.75 -55.31
CA VAL A 181 -8.72 5.38 -56.26
C VAL A 181 -7.43 4.57 -56.33
N LYS A 182 -7.26 3.86 -57.46
CA LYS A 182 -6.10 3.00 -57.75
C LYS A 182 -4.76 3.75 -57.68
N SER A 183 -4.75 5.05 -57.98
CA SER A 183 -3.56 5.90 -57.91
C SER A 183 -3.35 6.47 -56.51
N THR A 184 -2.08 6.47 -56.06
CA THR A 184 -1.62 7.15 -54.85
C THR A 184 -1.41 8.65 -55.07
N LYS A 185 -1.24 9.09 -56.32
CA LYS A 185 -0.99 10.50 -56.67
C LYS A 185 -2.30 11.29 -56.72
N GLY A 186 -2.31 12.47 -56.11
CA GLY A 186 -3.43 13.43 -56.19
C GLY A 186 -4.61 13.20 -55.26
N ARG A 187 -4.49 12.34 -54.23
CA ARG A 187 -5.59 12.09 -53.29
C ARG A 187 -5.95 13.34 -52.48
N ARG A 188 -7.23 13.71 -52.52
CA ARG A 188 -7.81 14.74 -51.66
C ARG A 188 -8.42 14.06 -50.44
N TYR A 189 -8.09 14.58 -49.26
CA TYR A 189 -8.59 14.04 -47.99
C TYR A 189 -9.65 14.98 -47.44
N THR A 190 -10.74 14.42 -46.92
CA THR A 190 -11.71 15.20 -46.16
C THR A 190 -11.08 15.68 -44.86
N THR A 191 -11.50 16.84 -44.38
CA THR A 191 -11.03 17.41 -43.11
C THR A 191 -11.24 16.44 -41.95
N GLN A 192 -12.40 15.75 -41.94
CA GLN A 192 -12.71 14.71 -40.97
C GLN A 192 -11.70 13.55 -40.99
N TRP A 193 -11.35 13.04 -42.18
CA TRP A 193 -10.39 11.94 -42.30
C TRP A 193 -9.00 12.33 -41.79
N ILE A 194 -8.56 13.56 -42.06
CA ILE A 194 -7.30 14.09 -41.52
C ILE A 194 -7.33 14.09 -39.98
N TYR A 195 -8.45 14.45 -39.35
CA TYR A 195 -8.57 14.39 -37.89
C TYR A 195 -8.50 12.97 -37.36
N GLU A 196 -9.17 12.01 -37.98
CA GLU A 196 -9.11 10.60 -37.58
C GLU A 196 -7.68 10.05 -37.70
N CYS A 197 -6.98 10.38 -38.80
CA CYS A 197 -5.57 10.05 -38.98
C CYS A 197 -4.68 10.69 -37.90
N GLN A 198 -4.94 11.94 -37.53
CA GLN A 198 -4.20 12.64 -36.48
C GLN A 198 -4.44 12.03 -35.09
N LEU A 199 -5.68 11.67 -34.77
CA LEU A 199 -6.03 10.99 -33.52
C LEU A 199 -5.35 9.62 -33.43
N LEU A 200 -5.34 8.86 -34.52
CA LEU A 200 -4.61 7.60 -34.61
C LEU A 200 -3.10 7.80 -34.37
N ARG A 201 -2.52 8.85 -34.95
CA ARG A 201 -1.10 9.22 -34.76
C ARG A 201 -0.77 9.60 -33.32
N ILE A 202 -1.62 10.41 -32.67
CA ILE A 202 -1.46 10.81 -31.26
C ILE A 202 -1.52 9.58 -30.35
N ARG A 203 -2.42 8.63 -30.66
CA ARG A 203 -2.57 7.41 -29.88
C ARG A 203 -1.39 6.45 -30.05
N SER A 204 -0.90 6.25 -31.28
CA SER A 204 0.28 5.41 -31.54
C SER A 204 0.91 5.73 -32.90
N LEU A 205 2.07 6.39 -32.86
CA LEU A 205 2.85 6.72 -34.05
C LEU A 205 3.36 5.46 -34.78
N SER A 206 3.78 4.44 -34.02
CA SER A 206 4.31 3.19 -34.59
C SER A 206 3.24 2.43 -35.37
N LEU A 207 2.01 2.37 -34.84
CA LEU A 207 0.88 1.76 -35.52
C LEU A 207 0.55 2.51 -36.81
N TYR A 208 0.49 3.85 -36.76
CA TYR A 208 0.24 4.69 -37.93
C TYR A 208 1.28 4.44 -39.04
N LYS A 209 2.57 4.43 -38.70
CA LYS A 209 3.66 4.16 -39.65
C LYS A 209 3.55 2.75 -40.26
N LYS A 210 3.23 1.75 -39.44
CA LYS A 210 3.06 0.37 -39.91
C LYS A 210 1.89 0.28 -40.91
N MET A 211 0.71 0.78 -40.55
CA MET A 211 -0.45 0.74 -41.45
C MET A 211 -0.25 1.54 -42.74
N LEU A 212 0.53 2.63 -42.69
CA LEU A 212 0.92 3.40 -43.87
C LEU A 212 1.86 2.59 -44.80
N ARG A 213 2.85 1.88 -44.24
CA ARG A 213 3.77 1.03 -45.01
C ARG A 213 3.05 -0.18 -45.63
N ASP A 214 2.18 -0.80 -44.84
CA ASP A 214 1.48 -2.02 -45.23
C ASP A 214 0.33 -1.72 -46.23
N GLY A 215 0.00 -0.45 -46.47
CA GLY A 215 -0.98 -0.04 -47.47
C GLY A 215 -2.44 -0.41 -47.14
N PHE A 216 -2.74 -0.79 -45.90
CA PHE A 216 -4.08 -1.24 -45.49
C PHE A 216 -5.18 -0.22 -45.77
N LEU A 217 -4.87 1.08 -45.66
CA LEU A 217 -5.79 2.18 -45.90
C LEU A 217 -5.05 3.34 -46.58
N PRO A 218 -5.77 4.23 -47.30
CA PRO A 218 -5.17 5.40 -47.94
C PRO A 218 -4.79 6.48 -46.90
N PHE A 219 -3.86 6.18 -45.99
CA PHE A 219 -3.39 7.15 -45.00
C PHE A 219 -2.58 8.27 -45.67
N PRO A 220 -2.76 9.54 -45.25
CA PRO A 220 -1.90 10.62 -45.71
C PRO A 220 -0.47 10.41 -45.20
N SER A 221 0.52 10.75 -46.02
CA SER A 221 1.90 10.83 -45.55
C SER A 221 2.02 11.88 -44.43
N LEU A 222 3.08 11.78 -43.61
CA LEU A 222 3.30 12.72 -42.51
C LEU A 222 3.36 14.18 -42.99
N GLY A 223 4.04 14.43 -44.13
CA GLY A 223 4.10 15.75 -44.74
C GLY A 223 2.74 16.26 -45.21
N THR A 224 1.89 15.39 -45.75
CA THR A 224 0.53 15.75 -46.10
C THR A 224 -0.29 16.09 -44.87
N LEU A 225 -0.23 15.28 -43.81
CA LEU A 225 -0.93 15.56 -42.56
C LEU A 225 -0.55 16.92 -41.99
N LEU A 226 0.75 17.25 -41.95
CA LEU A 226 1.25 18.55 -41.50
C LEU A 226 0.77 19.71 -42.38
N ARG A 227 0.74 19.54 -43.71
CA ARG A 227 0.20 20.55 -44.63
C ARG A 227 -1.28 20.83 -44.37
N TYR A 228 -2.08 19.79 -44.11
CA TYR A 228 -3.48 19.98 -43.74
C TYR A 228 -3.58 20.64 -42.36
N MET A 229 -2.81 20.21 -41.36
CA MET A 229 -2.81 20.83 -40.04
C MET A 229 -2.48 22.31 -40.06
N LYS A 230 -1.56 22.76 -40.92
CA LYS A 230 -1.27 24.19 -41.11
C LYS A 230 -2.45 24.98 -41.66
N LYS A 231 -3.30 24.35 -42.50
CA LYS A 231 -4.51 24.97 -43.07
C LYS A 231 -5.71 24.92 -42.13
N LEU A 232 -5.68 24.04 -41.14
CA LEU A 232 -6.75 23.94 -40.15
C LEU A 232 -6.67 25.14 -39.20
N SER A 233 -7.79 25.86 -39.08
CA SER A 233 -7.89 26.93 -38.08
C SER A 233 -7.62 26.37 -36.68
N PRO A 234 -6.75 27.03 -35.87
CA PRO A 234 -6.53 26.67 -34.47
C PRO A 234 -7.83 26.59 -33.65
N ALA A 235 -8.89 27.28 -34.10
CA ALA A 235 -10.21 27.31 -33.47
C ALA A 235 -10.95 25.95 -33.46
N TYR A 236 -10.46 24.93 -34.17
CA TYR A 236 -11.16 23.65 -34.24
C TYR A 236 -11.03 22.81 -32.96
N VAL A 237 -9.87 22.81 -32.31
CA VAL A 237 -9.65 22.03 -31.07
C VAL A 237 -10.35 22.70 -29.88
N LEU A 238 -10.51 24.02 -29.95
CA LEU A 238 -11.05 24.85 -28.87
C LEU A 238 -12.16 25.75 -29.41
N LYS A 239 -13.29 25.14 -29.76
CA LYS A 239 -14.48 25.90 -30.12
C LYS A 239 -14.84 26.82 -28.95
N LYS A 240 -15.16 28.08 -29.19
CA LYS A 240 -15.58 29.03 -28.13
C LYS A 240 -16.65 28.42 -27.19
N ASN A 241 -17.55 27.61 -27.75
CA ASN A 241 -18.59 26.90 -27.00
C ASN A 241 -18.05 25.87 -26.00
N THR A 242 -16.91 25.22 -26.26
CA THR A 242 -16.29 24.27 -25.31
C THR A 242 -15.81 24.97 -24.05
N PHE A 243 -15.23 26.17 -24.18
CA PHE A 243 -14.88 27.01 -23.03
C PHE A 243 -16.10 27.51 -22.28
N ALA A 244 -17.19 27.86 -22.98
CA ALA A 244 -18.44 28.22 -22.33
C ALA A 244 -19.01 27.06 -21.49
N THR A 245 -18.98 25.83 -22.02
CA THR A 245 -19.42 24.63 -21.30
C THR A 245 -18.50 24.29 -20.12
N LEU A 246 -17.18 24.44 -20.27
CA LEU A 246 -16.23 24.27 -19.16
C LEU A 246 -16.45 25.30 -18.06
N LYS A 247 -16.63 26.59 -18.41
CA LYS A 247 -16.97 27.64 -17.44
C LYS A 247 -18.26 27.31 -16.69
N LYS A 248 -19.31 26.85 -17.39
CA LYS A 248 -20.56 26.40 -16.75
C LYS A 248 -20.33 25.24 -15.77
N LYS A 249 -19.56 24.22 -16.15
CA LYS A 249 -19.24 23.09 -15.26
C LYS A 249 -18.44 23.50 -14.02
N ILE A 250 -17.46 24.38 -14.19
CA ILE A 250 -16.67 24.93 -13.07
C ILE A 250 -17.59 25.69 -12.11
N SER A 251 -18.46 26.56 -12.65
CA SER A 251 -19.42 27.33 -11.83
C SER A 251 -20.45 26.46 -11.10
N TYR A 252 -20.87 25.33 -11.71
CA TYR A 252 -21.78 24.39 -11.09
C TYR A 252 -21.11 23.65 -9.92
N ASN A 253 -19.90 23.12 -10.12
CA ASN A 253 -19.17 22.40 -9.07
C ASN A 253 -18.78 23.29 -7.89
N ALA A 254 -18.51 24.58 -8.15
CA ALA A 254 -18.18 25.55 -7.10
C ALA A 254 -19.38 25.91 -6.19
N ARG A 255 -20.62 25.63 -6.59
CA ARG A 255 -21.83 25.86 -5.77
C ARG A 255 -22.24 24.65 -4.93
N VAL A 256 -21.67 23.48 -5.21
CA VAL A 256 -22.04 22.20 -4.58
C VAL A 256 -21.06 21.82 -3.45
N CYS A 257 -19.96 22.56 -3.30
CA CYS A 257 -19.04 22.47 -2.17
C CYS A 257 -19.28 23.64 -1.22
#